data_AF-A0A7S2G871-F1
#
_entry.id   AF-A0A7S2G871-F1
#
_cell.length_a   1.000
_cell.length_b   1.000
_cell.length_c   1.000
_cell.angle_alpha   90.00
_cell.angle_beta   90.00
_cell.angle_gamma   90.00
#
_symmetry.space_group_name_H-M   'P 1'
#
loop_
_entity.id
_entity.type
_entity.pdbx_description
1 polymer ?
#
loop_
_entity_poly.entity_id
_entity_poly.type
_entity_poly.pdbx_seq_one_letter_code
_entity_poly.pdbx_strand_id
1 'polypeptide(L)'
;MEDFMRAKRAFLKSNQARLDAKLALQSEESEALHKVKQMLEDSITEMTEMQGNQFRGNTDRNMAELLCLLCKVAWACGDSQGVRHALERELPLRRTRAQEGEAVVTLANLGRVCLETGDLDTAERYLSEAELTMQGLA
;
A
#
# COMPACT_ATOMS: atom_id res chain seq x y z
N MET A 1 -13.72 -12.17 -23.77
CA MET A 1 -13.67 -10.73 -24.16
C MET A 1 -14.07 -9.83 -22.99
N GLU A 2 -15.09 -10.21 -22.22
CA GLU A 2 -15.54 -9.47 -21.02
C GLU A 2 -14.46 -9.37 -19.93
N ASP A 3 -13.75 -10.46 -19.60
CA ASP A 3 -12.69 -10.44 -18.59
C ASP A 3 -11.54 -9.48 -18.93
N PHE A 4 -11.16 -9.41 -20.21
CA PHE A 4 -10.15 -8.47 -20.68
C PHE A 4 -10.62 -7.02 -20.53
N MET A 5 -11.87 -6.73 -20.87
CA MET A 5 -12.44 -5.38 -20.74
C MET A 5 -12.60 -4.98 -19.27
N ARG A 6 -12.96 -5.94 -18.39
CA ARG A 6 -12.98 -5.74 -16.93
C ARG A 6 -11.58 -5.42 -16.41
N ALA A 7 -10.57 -6.21 -16.78
CA ALA A 7 -9.18 -5.98 -16.38
C ALA A 7 -8.63 -4.63 -16.84
N LYS A 8 -8.89 -4.25 -18.10
CA LYS A 8 -8.51 -2.95 -18.64
C LYS A 8 -9.17 -1.80 -17.87
N ARG A 9 -10.46 -1.92 -17.55
CA ARG A 9 -11.19 -0.89 -16.81
C ARG A 9 -10.63 -0.70 -15.40
N ALA A 10 -10.42 -1.78 -14.67
CA ALA A 10 -9.86 -1.75 -13.32
C ALA A 10 -8.42 -1.21 -13.31
N PHE A 11 -7.61 -1.53 -14.32
CA PHE A 11 -6.28 -0.92 -14.48
C PHE A 11 -6.35 0.60 -14.70
N LEU A 12 -7.26 1.08 -15.55
CA LEU A 12 -7.45 2.51 -15.78
C LEU A 12 -7.95 3.23 -14.52
N LYS A 13 -8.92 2.63 -13.80
CA LYS A 13 -9.37 3.15 -12.49
C LYS A 13 -8.23 3.26 -11.50
N SER A 14 -7.38 2.23 -11.43
CA SER A 14 -6.20 2.24 -10.56
C SER A 14 -5.22 3.36 -10.92
N ASN A 15 -4.99 3.62 -12.21
CA ASN A 15 -4.15 4.75 -12.64
C ASN A 15 -4.77 6.09 -12.25
N GLN A 16 -6.09 6.23 -12.38
CA GLN A 16 -6.80 7.42 -11.94
C GLN A 16 -6.67 7.61 -10.42
N ALA A 17 -6.90 6.56 -9.63
CA ALA A 17 -6.75 6.60 -8.18
C ALA A 17 -5.32 6.99 -7.75
N ARG A 18 -4.28 6.51 -8.45
CA ARG A 18 -2.89 6.93 -8.19
C ARG A 18 -2.68 8.43 -8.41
N LEU A 19 -3.21 8.96 -9.50
CA LEU A 19 -3.08 10.38 -9.82
C LEU A 19 -3.82 11.24 -8.81
N ASP A 20 -5.08 10.91 -8.54
CA ASP A 20 -5.92 11.64 -7.59
C ASP A 20 -5.32 11.59 -6.19
N ALA A 21 -4.67 10.48 -5.81
CA ALA A 21 -4.05 10.34 -4.49
C ALA A 21 -2.88 11.31 -4.34
N LYS A 22 -2.05 11.42 -5.39
CA LYS A 22 -0.92 12.36 -5.41
C LYS A 22 -1.41 13.81 -5.34
N LEU A 23 -2.52 14.14 -5.99
CA LEU A 23 -3.11 15.48 -5.97
C LEU A 23 -3.74 15.79 -4.60
N ALA A 24 -4.52 14.87 -4.04
CA ALA A 24 -5.16 15.06 -2.73
C ALA A 24 -4.13 15.19 -1.59
N LEU A 25 -3.04 14.43 -1.65
CA LEU A 25 -1.93 14.55 -0.70
C LEU A 25 -1.20 15.90 -0.81
N GLN A 26 -1.27 16.59 -1.97
CA GLN A 26 -0.68 17.92 -2.15
C GLN A 26 -1.63 19.04 -1.70
N SER A 27 -2.94 18.87 -1.88
CA SER A 27 -3.92 19.87 -1.45
C SER A 27 -4.24 19.79 0.04
N GLU A 28 -4.01 18.64 0.67
CA GLU A 28 -4.35 18.34 2.08
C GLU A 28 -5.84 18.58 2.41
N GLU A 29 -6.70 18.62 1.39
CA GLU A 29 -8.13 18.80 1.56
C GLU A 29 -8.75 17.51 2.10
N SER A 30 -9.36 17.59 3.29
CA SER A 30 -9.92 16.43 3.98
C SER A 30 -10.93 15.65 3.12
N GLU A 31 -11.82 16.33 2.40
CA GLU A 31 -12.81 15.66 1.54
C GLU A 31 -12.14 14.92 0.37
N ALA A 32 -11.13 15.53 -0.25
CA ALA A 32 -10.37 14.91 -1.33
C ALA A 32 -9.61 13.67 -0.84
N LEU A 33 -9.00 13.74 0.36
CA LEU A 33 -8.30 12.62 0.99
C LEU A 33 -9.24 11.43 1.27
N HIS A 34 -10.41 11.69 1.86
CA HIS A 34 -11.39 10.62 2.12
C HIS A 34 -11.92 9.99 0.83
N LYS A 35 -12.23 10.83 -0.18
CA LYS A 35 -12.70 10.34 -1.47
C LYS A 35 -11.65 9.45 -2.15
N VAL A 36 -10.39 9.89 -2.17
CA VAL A 36 -9.36 9.11 -2.84
C VAL A 36 -8.94 7.86 -2.06
N LYS A 37 -9.04 7.90 -0.73
CA LYS A 37 -8.89 6.70 0.11
C LYS A 37 -9.85 5.60 -0.34
N GLN A 38 -11.14 5.93 -0.46
CA GLN A 38 -12.15 4.99 -0.95
C GLN A 38 -11.82 4.49 -2.37
N MET A 39 -11.44 5.40 -3.28
CA MET A 39 -11.07 5.02 -4.65
C MET A 39 -9.87 4.04 -4.70
N LEU A 40 -8.89 4.23 -3.81
CA LEU A 40 -7.75 3.33 -3.68
C LEU A 40 -8.18 1.96 -3.15
N GLU A 41 -8.99 1.90 -2.09
CA GLU A 41 -9.52 0.66 -1.51
C GLU A 41 -10.32 -0.15 -2.53
N ASP A 42 -11.21 0.51 -3.27
CA ASP A 42 -12.00 -0.11 -4.34
C ASP A 42 -11.10 -0.65 -5.45
N SER A 43 -10.12 0.15 -5.90
CA SER A 43 -9.18 -0.24 -6.97
C SER A 43 -8.31 -1.43 -6.56
N ILE A 44 -7.84 -1.43 -5.32
CA ILE A 44 -7.05 -2.51 -4.72
C ILE A 44 -7.88 -3.79 -4.62
N THR A 45 -9.15 -3.69 -4.23
CA THR A 45 -10.07 -4.83 -4.15
C THR A 45 -10.31 -5.42 -5.54
N GLU A 46 -10.68 -4.58 -6.53
CA GLU A 46 -10.85 -5.02 -7.92
C GLU A 46 -9.58 -5.67 -8.47
N MET A 47 -8.40 -5.09 -8.22
CA MET A 47 -7.12 -5.67 -8.68
C MET A 47 -6.79 -7.00 -8.00
N THR A 48 -7.12 -7.16 -6.71
CA THR A 48 -6.90 -8.40 -5.96
C THR A 48 -7.78 -9.52 -6.50
N GLU A 49 -9.07 -9.26 -6.75
CA GLU A 49 -10.00 -10.23 -7.33
C GLU A 49 -9.59 -10.71 -8.74
N MET A 50 -8.81 -9.90 -9.46
CA MET A 50 -8.31 -10.22 -10.79
C MET A 50 -6.92 -10.88 -10.78
N GLN A 51 -6.30 -11.10 -9.61
CA GLN A 51 -5.05 -11.84 -9.52
C GLN A 51 -5.27 -13.27 -10.06
N GLY A 52 -4.45 -13.67 -11.04
CA GLY A 52 -4.62 -14.92 -11.80
C GLY A 52 -5.03 -14.73 -13.26
N ASN A 53 -5.54 -13.55 -13.64
CA ASN A 53 -5.74 -13.19 -15.04
C ASN A 53 -4.40 -12.74 -15.66
N GLN A 54 -4.08 -13.20 -16.88
CA GLN A 54 -2.82 -12.89 -17.61
C GLN A 54 -2.66 -11.41 -18.02
N PHE A 55 -3.33 -10.48 -17.35
CA PHE A 55 -3.24 -9.06 -17.65
C PHE A 55 -1.91 -8.49 -17.15
N ARG A 56 -1.00 -8.15 -18.08
CA ARG A 56 0.36 -7.65 -17.79
C ARG A 56 0.43 -6.42 -16.87
N GLY A 57 -0.64 -5.67 -16.72
CA GLY A 57 -0.67 -4.47 -15.87
C GLY A 57 -0.98 -4.74 -14.39
N ASN A 58 -1.40 -5.95 -14.00
CA ASN A 58 -1.67 -6.31 -12.60
C ASN A 58 -0.45 -7.03 -12.00
N THR A 59 0.58 -6.25 -11.66
CA THR A 59 1.84 -6.76 -11.10
C THR A 59 1.92 -6.47 -9.61
N ASP A 60 2.70 -7.26 -8.87
CA ASP A 60 2.98 -7.03 -7.44
C ASP A 60 3.53 -5.63 -7.19
N ARG A 61 4.38 -5.13 -8.10
CA ARG A 61 4.89 -3.75 -8.04
C ARG A 61 3.76 -2.71 -8.13
N ASN A 62 2.82 -2.88 -9.06
CA ASN A 62 1.71 -1.94 -9.22
C ASN A 62 0.72 -2.00 -8.04
N MET A 63 0.55 -3.19 -7.45
CA MET A 63 -0.24 -3.38 -6.24
C MET A 63 0.45 -2.75 -5.02
N ALA A 64 1.75 -2.94 -4.87
CA ALA A 64 2.54 -2.32 -3.81
C ALA A 64 2.48 -0.78 -3.88
N GLU A 65 2.55 -0.18 -5.08
CA GLU A 65 2.41 1.28 -5.22
C GLU A 65 1.02 1.79 -4.79
N LEU A 66 -0.06 1.06 -5.11
CA LEU A 66 -1.40 1.44 -4.66
C LEU A 66 -1.53 1.36 -3.14
N LEU A 67 -1.03 0.28 -2.54
CA LEU A 67 -1.03 0.10 -1.09
C LEU A 67 -0.18 1.18 -0.39
N CYS A 68 0.97 1.55 -0.98
CA CYS A 68 1.80 2.66 -0.50
C CYS A 68 1.02 3.98 -0.48
N LEU A 69 0.27 4.28 -1.54
CA LEU A 69 -0.54 5.48 -1.61
C LEU A 69 -1.71 5.43 -0.63
N LEU A 70 -2.37 4.28 -0.48
CA LEU A 70 -3.42 4.09 0.53
C LEU A 70 -2.88 4.35 1.94
N CYS A 71 -1.70 3.80 2.26
CA CYS A 71 -1.02 4.05 3.54
C CYS A 71 -0.80 5.56 3.77
N LYS A 72 -0.28 6.29 2.79
CA LYS A 72 -0.02 7.74 2.90
C LYS A 72 -1.31 8.54 3.10
N VAL A 73 -2.35 8.22 2.33
CA VAL A 73 -3.66 8.88 2.45
C VAL A 73 -4.31 8.55 3.78
N ALA A 74 -4.25 7.30 4.24
CA ALA A 74 -4.78 6.88 5.54
C ALA A 74 -4.08 7.62 6.70
N TRP A 75 -2.75 7.82 6.62
CA TRP A 75 -2.04 8.67 7.59
C TRP A 75 -2.54 10.11 7.57
N ALA A 76 -2.71 10.71 6.40
CA ALA A 76 -3.23 12.07 6.27
C ALA A 76 -4.67 12.20 6.81
N CYS A 77 -5.47 11.13 6.72
CA CYS A 77 -6.79 11.04 7.33
C CYS A 77 -6.77 10.73 8.84
N GLY A 78 -5.63 10.43 9.45
CA GLY A 78 -5.52 9.99 10.84
C GLY A 78 -6.06 8.57 11.10
N ASP A 79 -6.18 7.73 10.07
CA ASP A 79 -6.67 6.36 10.16
C ASP A 79 -5.53 5.37 10.40
N SER A 80 -5.09 5.23 11.65
CA SER A 80 -4.00 4.32 12.03
C SER A 80 -4.31 2.84 11.70
N GLN A 81 -5.59 2.43 11.73
CA GLN A 81 -5.98 1.06 11.38
C GLN A 81 -5.83 0.81 9.87
N GLY A 82 -6.30 1.75 9.04
CA GLY A 82 -6.12 1.71 7.59
C GLY A 82 -4.66 1.72 7.18
N VAL A 83 -3.82 2.50 7.87
CA VAL A 83 -2.36 2.50 7.65
C VAL A 83 -1.78 1.11 7.92
N ARG A 84 -2.04 0.53 9.09
CA ARG A 84 -1.54 -0.81 9.44
C ARG A 84 -1.97 -1.84 8.41
N HIS A 85 -3.25 -1.85 8.03
CA HIS A 85 -3.79 -2.80 7.06
C HIS A 85 -3.13 -2.66 5.68
N ALA A 86 -2.91 -1.44 5.21
CA ALA A 86 -2.25 -1.18 3.93
C ALA A 86 -0.80 -1.69 3.93
N LEU A 87 -0.04 -1.42 5.01
CA LEU A 87 1.35 -1.84 5.15
C LEU A 87 1.49 -3.37 5.28
N GLU A 88 0.61 -4.04 6.04
CA GLU A 88 0.61 -5.50 6.19
C GLU A 88 0.38 -6.22 4.86
N ARG A 89 -0.45 -5.64 3.97
CA ARG A 89 -0.68 -6.14 2.61
C ARG A 89 0.44 -5.80 1.63
N GLU A 90 1.13 -4.69 1.84
CA GLU A 90 2.23 -4.23 0.99
C GLU A 90 3.51 -5.05 1.22
N LEU A 91 3.81 -5.35 2.48
CA LEU A 91 5.02 -6.04 2.91
C LEU A 91 5.33 -7.34 2.12
N PRO A 92 4.40 -8.30 1.94
CA PRO A 92 4.68 -9.51 1.17
C PRO A 92 4.99 -9.23 -0.31
N LEU A 93 4.46 -8.15 -0.89
CA LEU A 93 4.73 -7.77 -2.28
C LEU A 93 6.15 -7.19 -2.43
N ARG A 94 6.66 -6.54 -1.38
CA ARG A 94 8.01 -5.93 -1.34
C ARG A 94 9.11 -6.89 -0.90
N ARG A 95 8.78 -8.05 -0.33
CA ARG A 95 9.75 -9.09 0.10
C ARG A 95 10.39 -9.87 -1.06
N THR A 96 10.39 -9.33 -2.28
CA THR A 96 11.15 -9.90 -3.40
C THR A 96 12.60 -9.40 -3.35
N ARG A 97 13.57 -10.20 -3.82
CA ARG A 97 15.01 -9.81 -3.81
C ARG A 97 15.31 -8.45 -4.44
N ALA A 98 14.47 -7.96 -5.34
CA ALA A 98 14.65 -6.66 -6.00
C ALA A 98 14.13 -5.47 -5.16
N GLN A 99 13.40 -5.72 -4.07
CA GLN A 99 12.66 -4.73 -3.29
C GLN A 99 12.92 -4.84 -1.78
N GLU A 100 13.96 -5.54 -1.35
CA GLU A 100 14.25 -5.74 0.09
C GLU A 100 14.45 -4.40 0.84
N GLY A 101 15.05 -3.38 0.23
CA GLY A 101 15.14 -2.04 0.83
C GLY A 101 13.76 -1.37 1.00
N GLU A 102 12.82 -1.61 0.09
CA GLU A 102 11.44 -1.16 0.21
C GLU A 102 10.69 -1.90 1.33
N ALA A 103 11.01 -3.19 1.55
CA ALA A 103 10.45 -3.97 2.66
C ALA A 103 10.94 -3.48 4.03
N VAL A 104 12.21 -3.07 4.16
CA VAL A 104 12.75 -2.44 5.39
C VAL A 104 11.93 -1.20 5.76
N VAL A 105 11.62 -0.35 4.78
CA VAL A 105 10.81 0.86 5.01
C VAL A 105 9.39 0.50 5.46
N THR A 106 8.75 -0.49 4.81
CA THR A 106 7.41 -0.95 5.20
C THR A 106 7.40 -1.53 6.62
N LEU A 107 8.41 -2.31 7.01
CA LEU A 107 8.57 -2.84 8.38
C LEU A 107 8.74 -1.72 9.41
N ALA A 108 9.61 -0.74 9.13
CA ALA A 108 9.81 0.39 10.02
C ALA A 108 8.52 1.20 10.24
N ASN A 109 7.73 1.39 9.17
CA ASN A 109 6.45 2.07 9.25
C ASN A 109 5.41 1.28 10.06
N LEU A 110 5.37 -0.05 9.94
CA LEU A 110 4.52 -0.91 10.78
C LEU A 110 4.90 -0.78 12.25
N GLY A 111 6.19 -0.80 12.56
CA GLY A 111 6.70 -0.55 13.89
C GLY A 111 6.23 0.79 14.46
N ARG A 112 6.33 1.86 13.66
CA ARG A 112 5.87 3.20 14.06
C ARG A 112 4.37 3.24 14.36
N VAL A 113 3.53 2.64 13.52
CA VAL A 113 2.08 2.61 13.75
C VAL A 113 1.75 1.84 15.02
N CYS A 114 2.43 0.72 15.27
CA CYS A 114 2.26 -0.04 16.51
C CYS A 114 2.64 0.78 17.74
N LEU A 115 3.71 1.59 17.69
CA LEU A 115 4.06 2.53 18.76
C LEU A 115 2.96 3.57 18.98
N GLU A 116 2.45 4.18 17.90
CA GLU A 116 1.37 5.16 17.95
C GLU A 116 0.08 4.58 18.56
N THR A 117 -0.21 3.30 18.33
CA THR A 117 -1.38 2.60 18.88
C THR A 117 -1.13 1.91 20.23
N GLY A 118 0.10 1.97 20.77
CA GLY A 118 0.47 1.36 22.06
C GLY A 118 0.73 -0.15 22.03
N ASP A 119 0.81 -0.77 20.85
CA ASP A 119 1.11 -2.20 20.65
C ASP A 119 2.64 -2.40 20.65
N LEU A 120 3.25 -2.22 21.81
CA LEU A 120 4.71 -2.15 21.96
C LEU A 120 5.40 -3.47 21.59
N ASP A 121 4.80 -4.61 21.93
CA ASP A 121 5.35 -5.94 21.62
C ASP A 121 5.42 -6.15 20.11
N THR A 122 4.39 -5.75 19.36
CA THR A 122 4.39 -5.85 17.90
C THR A 122 5.32 -4.81 17.27
N ALA A 123 5.43 -3.61 17.86
CA ALA A 123 6.36 -2.60 17.41
C ALA A 123 7.82 -3.09 17.47
N GLU A 124 8.22 -3.67 18.61
CA GLU A 124 9.57 -4.22 18.79
C GLU A 124 9.88 -5.28 17.75
N ARG A 125 8.93 -6.17 17.46
CA ARG A 125 9.09 -7.21 16.44
C ARG A 125 9.33 -6.64 15.05
N TYR A 126 8.51 -5.68 14.61
CA TYR A 126 8.65 -5.08 13.28
C TYR A 126 9.94 -4.27 13.14
N LEU A 127 10.33 -3.51 14.17
CA LEU A 127 11.56 -2.73 14.16
C LEU A 127 12.81 -3.63 14.17
N SER A 128 12.80 -4.69 14.98
CA SER A 128 13.89 -5.68 15.01
C SER A 128 14.04 -6.39 13.67
N GLU A 129 12.93 -6.75 13.03
CA GLU A 129 12.97 -7.37 11.70
C GLU A 129 13.50 -6.39 10.63
N ALA A 130 13.12 -5.10 10.70
CA ALA A 130 13.63 -4.07 9.80
C ALA A 130 15.16 -3.93 9.92
N GLU A 131 15.68 -3.93 11.15
CA GLU A 131 17.12 -3.84 11.42
C GLU A 131 17.87 -5.06 10.89
N LEU A 132 17.41 -6.27 11.20
CA LEU A 132 18.03 -7.52 10.72
C LEU A 132 18.04 -7.58 9.19
N THR A 133 16.94 -7.18 8.55
CA THR A 133 16.84 -7.13 7.09
C THR A 133 17.81 -6.10 6.53
N MET A 134 17.92 -4.92 7.14
CA MET A 134 18.84 -3.87 6.72
C MET A 134 20.31 -4.29 6.84
N GLN A 135 20.67 -5.00 7.91
CA GLN A 135 22.02 -5.55 8.09
C GLN A 135 22.36 -6.61 7.05
N GLY A 136 21.38 -7.41 6.62
CA GLY A 136 21.56 -8.40 5.55
C GLY A 136 21.75 -7.81 4.15
N LEU A 137 21.46 -6.52 3.96
CA LEU A 137 21.67 -5.80 2.70
C LEU A 137 23.09 -5.25 2.52
N ALA A 138 23.86 -5.16 3.61
CA ALA A 138 25.22 -4.58 3.65
C ALA A 138 26.30 -5.62 3.32
#